data_AF-A0A4V1S8X5-F1
#
_entry.id   AF-A0A4V1S8X5-F1
#
_cell.length_a   1.000
_cell.length_b   1.000
_cell.length_c   1.000
_cell.angle_alpha   90.00
_cell.angle_beta   90.00
_cell.angle_gamma   90.00
#
_symmetry.space_group_name_H-M   'P 1'
#
loop_
_entity.id
_entity.type
_entity.pdbx_description
1 polymer ?
#
loop_
_entity_poly.entity_id
_entity_poly.type
_entity_poly.pdbx_seq_one_letter_code
_entity_poly.pdbx_strand_id
1 'polypeptide(L)'
;MKFPLLPPLKRLAGGILGQFHWSPPPWLRWISRTTWTACRRHPKLILLTFLIAAGGGWGGTQWWRWREAHRARPDPKPVVFRELAISANNLPAPGYDREKKQFLPSALSIRFSGPAAPLVKAGVREEKEKNRGKLENAKVDGVSLDPPHPGQWQWENENTLTFRPSSPWPPGRSYKATLEASLALAPEARLRQRSLTVTTAPVTAMVESMEFYIDPTDPANQQVVGSLRLSHPFSQEELEKHLTLGSIGGTPLFTIGEAPWTLVPDLTEPRHWWARSARVVVPPKEDFAVFTITPGLRSTDGGEPLAQESVRKMVVRDKFSGLSIAKAEGSVVNDSEGEPSQHLMMSTAG
;
A
#
# COMPACT_ATOMS: atom_id res chain seq x y z
N MET A 1 -66.03 -46.30 39.19
CA MET A 1 -66.86 -45.59 38.20
C MET A 1 -66.39 -45.99 36.81
N LYS A 2 -67.20 -46.71 36.04
CA LYS A 2 -66.96 -46.95 34.62
C LYS A 2 -67.40 -45.68 33.88
N PHE A 3 -66.48 -44.95 33.25
CA PHE A 3 -66.87 -43.89 32.31
C PHE A 3 -67.60 -44.57 31.13
N PRO A 4 -68.85 -44.20 30.81
CA PRO A 4 -69.46 -44.66 29.58
C PRO A 4 -68.86 -43.82 28.45
N LEU A 5 -67.72 -44.25 27.93
CA LEU A 5 -67.34 -43.85 26.57
C LEU A 5 -68.43 -44.41 25.64
N LEU A 6 -69.01 -43.53 24.82
CA LEU A 6 -69.99 -43.88 23.79
C LEU A 6 -69.47 -45.07 22.94
N PRO A 7 -70.34 -46.02 22.55
CA PRO A 7 -69.95 -47.30 21.99
C PRO A 7 -69.02 -47.28 20.75
N PRO A 8 -69.03 -46.27 19.85
CA PRO A 8 -68.14 -46.32 18.68
C PRO A 8 -66.67 -46.03 19.01
N LEU A 9 -66.35 -45.27 20.07
CA LEU A 9 -64.96 -44.91 20.38
C LEU A 9 -64.15 -46.04 21.04
N LYS A 10 -64.83 -46.99 21.71
CA LYS A 10 -64.16 -48.15 22.33
C LYS A 10 -63.63 -49.15 21.30
N ARG A 11 -64.27 -49.27 20.14
CA ARG A 11 -63.86 -50.23 19.09
C ARG A 11 -62.65 -49.75 18.30
N LEU A 12 -62.52 -48.45 18.06
CA LEU A 12 -61.37 -47.88 17.35
C LEU A 12 -60.09 -47.83 18.21
N ALA A 13 -60.21 -47.55 19.51
CA ALA A 13 -59.04 -47.52 20.40
C ALA A 13 -58.43 -48.90 20.68
N GLY A 14 -59.25 -49.97 20.67
CA GLY A 14 -58.79 -51.34 20.94
C GLY A 14 -57.99 -51.98 19.79
N GLY A 15 -58.16 -51.50 18.55
CA GLY A 15 -57.48 -52.06 17.37
C GLY A 15 -56.06 -51.58 17.16
N ILE A 16 -55.66 -50.44 17.75
CA ILE A 16 -54.33 -49.83 17.52
C ILE A 16 -53.44 -49.90 18.77
N LEU A 17 -54.01 -49.91 19.98
CA LEU A 17 -53.23 -49.75 21.23
C LEU A 17 -53.25 -50.97 22.18
N GLY A 18 -53.93 -52.07 21.83
CA GLY A 18 -54.11 -53.20 22.73
C GLY A 18 -54.95 -52.86 23.98
N GLN A 19 -55.23 -53.86 24.83
CA GLN A 19 -56.08 -53.67 26.02
C GLN A 19 -55.35 -52.83 27.10
N PHE A 20 -55.53 -51.52 27.03
CA PHE A 20 -54.97 -50.56 27.98
C PHE A 20 -55.70 -50.63 29.33
N HIS A 21 -55.15 -51.40 30.28
CA HIS A 21 -55.64 -51.46 31.65
C HIS A 21 -55.13 -50.27 32.48
N TRP A 22 -55.78 -49.12 32.32
CA TRP A 22 -55.54 -47.95 33.16
C TRP A 22 -56.30 -48.04 34.48
N SER A 23 -55.58 -48.23 35.58
CA SER A 23 -56.11 -48.03 36.93
C SER A 23 -55.82 -46.60 37.37
N PRO A 24 -56.83 -45.70 37.43
CA PRO A 24 -56.56 -44.32 37.79
C PRO A 24 -56.07 -44.23 39.23
N PRO A 25 -55.04 -43.41 39.51
CA PRO A 25 -54.50 -43.22 40.84
C PRO A 25 -55.55 -42.78 41.87
N PRO A 26 -55.35 -43.06 43.17
CA PRO A 26 -56.30 -42.70 44.23
C PRO A 26 -56.64 -41.21 44.27
N TRP A 27 -55.68 -40.33 43.99
CA TRP A 27 -55.90 -38.88 43.94
C TRP A 27 -56.90 -38.46 42.85
N LEU A 28 -56.92 -39.14 41.70
CA LEU A 28 -57.87 -38.87 40.61
C LEU A 28 -59.31 -39.28 40.99
N ARG A 29 -59.45 -40.35 41.79
CA ARG A 29 -60.74 -40.80 42.33
C ARG A 29 -61.26 -39.86 43.41
N TRP A 30 -60.36 -39.28 44.21
CA TRP A 30 -60.70 -38.29 45.22
C TRP A 30 -61.17 -36.97 44.58
N ILE A 31 -60.44 -36.45 43.58
CA ILE A 31 -60.80 -35.23 42.84
C ILE A 31 -62.11 -35.40 42.07
N SER A 32 -62.33 -36.54 41.40
CA SER A 32 -63.57 -36.77 40.65
C SER A 32 -64.79 -36.88 41.56
N ARG A 33 -64.68 -37.40 42.78
CA ARG A 33 -65.80 -37.44 43.73
C ARG A 33 -66.17 -36.06 44.28
N THR A 34 -65.17 -35.23 44.60
CA THR A 34 -65.38 -33.88 45.13
C THR A 34 -65.82 -32.90 44.05
N THR A 35 -65.22 -32.93 42.86
CA THR A 35 -65.63 -32.07 41.74
C THR A 35 -66.98 -32.46 41.16
N TRP A 36 -67.31 -33.76 41.07
CA TRP A 36 -68.60 -34.21 40.53
C TRP A 36 -69.79 -33.89 41.46
N THR A 37 -69.58 -33.99 42.77
CA THR A 37 -70.62 -33.62 43.75
C THR A 37 -70.83 -32.10 43.81
N ALA A 38 -69.75 -31.31 43.69
CA ALA A 38 -69.82 -29.86 43.54
C ALA A 38 -70.51 -29.44 42.22
N CYS A 39 -70.21 -30.11 41.10
CA CYS A 39 -70.86 -29.91 39.80
C CYS A 39 -72.37 -30.12 39.82
N ARG A 40 -72.84 -31.11 40.58
CA ARG A 40 -74.28 -31.39 40.71
C ARG A 40 -75.00 -30.43 41.67
N ARG A 41 -74.34 -29.97 42.73
CA ARG A 41 -74.95 -29.05 43.71
C ARG A 41 -75.03 -27.61 43.20
N HIS A 42 -74.04 -27.15 42.44
CA HIS A 42 -73.98 -25.75 41.99
C HIS A 42 -73.52 -25.59 40.53
N PRO A 43 -74.33 -26.06 39.55
CA PRO A 43 -73.95 -26.01 38.13
C PRO A 43 -73.71 -24.59 37.61
N LYS A 44 -74.45 -23.60 38.12
CA LYS A 44 -74.30 -22.19 37.74
C LYS A 44 -73.00 -21.56 38.24
N LEU A 45 -72.54 -21.92 39.45
CA LEU A 45 -71.28 -21.40 40.00
C LEU A 45 -70.06 -21.95 39.25
N ILE A 46 -70.12 -23.22 38.83
CA ILE A 46 -69.02 -23.81 38.06
C ILE A 46 -68.94 -23.23 36.65
N LEU A 47 -70.10 -23.05 36.00
CA LEU A 47 -70.17 -22.35 34.71
C LEU A 47 -69.58 -20.93 34.84
N LEU A 48 -69.93 -20.21 35.90
CA LEU A 48 -69.40 -18.87 36.19
C LEU A 48 -67.87 -18.89 36.36
N THR A 49 -67.32 -19.83 37.13
CA THR A 49 -65.86 -19.94 37.30
C THR A 49 -65.14 -20.27 35.99
N PHE A 50 -65.73 -21.13 35.15
CA PHE A 50 -65.17 -21.44 33.83
C PHE A 50 -65.21 -20.22 32.91
N LEU A 51 -66.30 -19.46 32.91
CA LEU A 51 -66.44 -18.23 32.12
C LEU A 51 -65.46 -17.15 32.58
N ILE A 52 -65.24 -17.01 33.89
CA ILE A 52 -64.25 -16.07 34.45
C ILE A 52 -62.83 -16.50 34.06
N ALA A 53 -62.49 -17.79 34.17
CA ALA A 53 -61.18 -18.29 33.78
C ALA A 53 -60.93 -18.15 32.26
N ALA A 54 -61.93 -18.45 31.44
CA ALA A 54 -61.86 -18.28 29.99
C ALA A 54 -61.76 -16.79 29.60
N GLY A 55 -62.54 -15.91 30.24
CA GLY A 55 -62.48 -14.46 30.04
C GLY A 55 -61.15 -13.85 30.49
N GLY A 56 -60.60 -14.30 31.62
CA GLY A 56 -59.27 -13.90 32.09
C GLY A 56 -58.14 -14.37 31.18
N GLY A 57 -58.21 -15.62 30.68
CA GLY A 57 -57.26 -16.13 29.70
C GLY A 57 -57.31 -15.38 28.37
N TRP A 58 -58.52 -15.09 27.87
CA TRP A 58 -58.69 -14.32 26.64
C TRP A 58 -58.24 -12.86 26.84
N GLY A 59 -58.66 -12.20 27.91
CA GLY A 59 -58.23 -10.84 28.24
C GLY A 59 -56.71 -10.74 28.42
N GLY A 60 -56.09 -11.72 29.09
CA GLY A 60 -54.64 -11.79 29.26
C GLY A 60 -53.89 -11.96 27.95
N THR A 61 -54.39 -12.80 27.03
CA THR A 61 -53.77 -12.97 25.69
C THR A 61 -53.95 -11.73 24.81
N GLN A 62 -55.10 -11.07 24.86
CA GLN A 62 -55.32 -9.81 24.15
C GLN A 62 -54.45 -8.69 24.71
N TRP A 63 -54.35 -8.58 26.03
CA TRP A 63 -53.48 -7.62 26.68
C TRP A 63 -52.00 -7.89 26.39
N TRP A 64 -51.57 -9.15 26.38
CA TRP A 64 -50.21 -9.52 25.98
C TRP A 64 -49.95 -9.09 24.54
N ARG A 65 -50.80 -9.48 23.58
CA ARG A 65 -50.66 -9.11 22.17
C ARG A 65 -50.67 -7.59 21.96
N TRP A 66 -51.53 -6.88 22.68
CA TRP A 66 -51.59 -5.42 22.67
C TRP A 66 -50.28 -4.81 23.21
N ARG A 67 -49.76 -5.33 24.33
CA ARG A 67 -48.49 -4.91 24.93
C ARG A 67 -47.29 -5.21 24.03
N GLU A 68 -47.30 -6.31 23.30
CA GLU A 68 -46.25 -6.62 22.30
C GLU A 68 -46.34 -5.70 21.08
N ALA A 69 -47.55 -5.38 20.63
CA ALA A 69 -47.77 -4.47 19.51
C ALA A 69 -47.39 -3.01 19.86
N HIS A 70 -47.64 -2.58 21.10
CA HIS A 70 -47.40 -1.21 21.58
C HIS A 70 -46.17 -1.08 22.47
N ARG A 71 -45.37 -2.14 22.60
CA ARG A 71 -44.05 -2.02 23.23
C ARG A 71 -43.25 -1.04 22.41
N ALA A 72 -42.81 0.05 23.03
CA ALA A 72 -41.88 0.99 22.44
C ALA A 72 -40.67 0.19 21.94
N ARG A 73 -40.64 -0.08 20.64
CA ARG A 73 -39.43 -0.59 19.99
C ARG A 73 -38.43 0.55 20.12
N PRO A 74 -37.20 0.31 20.59
CA PRO A 74 -36.19 1.36 20.52
C PRO A 74 -36.19 1.84 19.07
N ASP A 75 -36.44 3.14 18.87
CA ASP A 75 -36.44 3.72 17.54
C ASP A 75 -35.17 3.25 16.83
N PRO A 76 -35.26 2.76 15.58
CA PRO A 76 -34.06 2.49 14.81
C PRO A 76 -33.30 3.82 14.77
N LYS A 77 -32.24 3.93 15.58
CA LYS A 77 -31.38 5.11 15.58
C LYS A 77 -31.06 5.37 14.12
N PRO A 78 -31.37 6.57 13.57
CA PRO A 78 -31.08 6.84 12.17
C PRO A 78 -29.60 6.53 11.98
N VAL A 79 -29.29 5.56 11.12
CA VAL A 79 -27.91 5.25 10.77
C VAL A 79 -27.43 6.46 10.00
N VAL A 80 -26.82 7.41 10.69
CA VAL A 80 -26.25 8.59 10.06
C VAL A 80 -25.08 8.09 9.25
N PHE A 81 -25.31 7.96 7.94
CA PHE A 81 -24.26 7.59 7.01
C PHE A 81 -23.19 8.68 7.04
N ARG A 82 -21.95 8.27 7.31
CA ARG A 82 -20.80 9.16 7.24
C ARG A 82 -20.20 9.04 5.85
N GLU A 83 -20.20 10.15 5.14
CA GLU A 83 -19.45 10.26 3.89
C GLU A 83 -17.95 10.34 4.18
N LEU A 84 -17.21 9.41 3.59
CA LEU A 84 -15.76 9.33 3.70
C LEU A 84 -15.11 9.70 2.38
N ALA A 85 -14.14 10.60 2.44
CA ALA A 85 -13.21 10.84 1.35
C ALA A 85 -12.04 9.84 1.43
N ILE A 86 -11.47 9.51 0.28
CA ILE A 86 -10.30 8.63 0.17
C ILE A 86 -9.16 9.38 -0.49
N SER A 87 -7.95 9.14 0.00
CA SER A 87 -6.70 9.66 -0.55
C SER A 87 -5.64 8.57 -0.54
N ALA A 88 -4.78 8.51 -1.56
CA ALA A 88 -3.65 7.59 -1.60
C ALA A 88 -2.33 8.33 -1.36
N ASN A 89 -1.31 7.60 -0.92
CA ASN A 89 0.07 8.09 -0.92
C ASN A 89 0.67 8.08 -2.32
N ASN A 90 1.72 8.89 -2.50
CA ASN A 90 2.57 8.80 -3.69
C ASN A 90 3.40 7.52 -3.62
N LEU A 91 3.66 6.90 -4.77
CA LEU A 91 4.49 5.71 -4.90
C LEU A 91 5.90 6.11 -5.36
N PRO A 92 6.87 6.24 -4.43
CA PRO A 92 8.24 6.56 -4.81
C PRO A 92 8.91 5.37 -5.50
N ALA A 93 10.03 5.66 -6.18
CA ALA A 93 10.94 4.64 -6.70
C ALA A 93 11.33 3.64 -5.59
N PRO A 94 11.57 2.36 -5.93
CA PRO A 94 11.79 1.32 -4.93
C PRO A 94 13.00 1.64 -4.04
N GLY A 95 12.87 1.35 -2.75
CA GLY A 95 13.98 1.46 -1.80
C GLY A 95 15.01 0.36 -2.07
N TYR A 96 16.27 0.56 -1.67
CA TYR A 96 17.30 -0.48 -1.74
C TYR A 96 17.67 -0.95 -0.33
N ASP A 97 17.48 -2.24 -0.06
CA ASP A 97 17.91 -2.89 1.17
C ASP A 97 19.34 -3.41 0.99
N ARG A 98 20.29 -2.78 1.72
CA ARG A 98 21.72 -3.12 1.65
C ARG A 98 22.04 -4.49 2.24
N GLU A 99 21.28 -4.95 3.23
CA GLU A 99 21.51 -6.25 3.88
C GLU A 99 21.09 -7.39 2.96
N LYS A 100 19.90 -7.26 2.35
CA LYS A 100 19.36 -8.28 1.43
C LYS A 100 19.83 -8.11 -0.01
N LYS A 101 20.53 -7.01 -0.31
CA LYS A 101 20.98 -6.60 -1.65
C LYS A 101 19.84 -6.60 -2.68
N GLN A 102 18.65 -6.15 -2.26
CA GLN A 102 17.43 -6.22 -3.08
C GLN A 102 16.64 -4.92 -3.02
N PHE A 103 15.96 -4.62 -4.12
CA PHE A 103 15.01 -3.50 -4.18
C PHE A 103 13.70 -3.91 -3.49
N LEU A 104 13.26 -3.10 -2.53
CA LEU A 104 12.03 -3.31 -1.79
C LEU A 104 10.88 -2.52 -2.43
N PRO A 105 9.71 -3.14 -2.61
CA PRO A 105 8.58 -2.47 -3.20
C PRO A 105 7.89 -1.55 -2.18
N SER A 106 7.44 -0.38 -2.65
CA SER A 106 6.74 0.61 -1.83
C SER A 106 5.29 0.19 -1.56
N ALA A 107 4.81 0.30 -0.32
CA ALA A 107 3.41 -0.01 -0.02
C ALA A 107 2.45 1.12 -0.48
N LEU A 108 1.35 0.75 -1.12
CA LEU A 108 0.28 1.67 -1.48
C LEU A 108 -0.71 1.77 -0.31
N SER A 109 -0.89 2.95 0.25
CA SER A 109 -1.75 3.20 1.42
C SER A 109 -2.90 4.11 1.03
N ILE A 110 -4.14 3.61 1.17
CA ILE A 110 -5.38 4.37 1.01
C ILE A 110 -5.84 4.82 2.39
N ARG A 111 -5.84 6.12 2.62
CA ARG A 111 -6.35 6.76 3.83
C ARG A 111 -7.79 7.20 3.63
N PHE A 112 -8.63 6.89 4.62
CA PHE A 112 -10.01 7.32 4.72
C PHE A 112 -10.09 8.51 5.67
N SER A 113 -10.99 9.46 5.39
CA SER A 113 -11.20 10.65 6.26
C SER A 113 -11.80 10.32 7.64
N GLY A 114 -12.14 9.06 7.89
CA GLY A 114 -12.67 8.56 9.15
C GLY A 114 -12.69 7.02 9.19
N PRO A 115 -13.18 6.42 10.28
CA PRO A 115 -13.23 4.97 10.46
C PRO A 115 -14.05 4.29 9.35
N ALA A 116 -13.38 3.39 8.62
CA ALA A 116 -13.95 2.66 7.49
C ALA A 116 -13.87 1.13 7.68
N ALA A 117 -12.95 0.65 8.51
CA ALA A 117 -12.75 -0.77 8.75
C ALA A 117 -13.94 -1.39 9.54
N PRO A 118 -14.44 -2.59 9.16
CA PRO A 118 -15.49 -3.28 9.91
C PRO A 118 -15.05 -3.66 11.32
N LEU A 119 -15.91 -3.49 12.32
CA LEU A 119 -15.63 -3.85 13.73
C LEU A 119 -15.26 -5.33 13.93
N VAL A 120 -15.70 -6.27 13.09
CA VAL A 120 -15.29 -7.69 13.19
C VAL A 120 -13.84 -7.91 12.71
N LYS A 121 -13.28 -6.97 11.95
CA LYS A 121 -11.88 -6.97 11.48
C LYS A 121 -11.01 -5.88 12.15
N ALA A 122 -11.63 -4.86 12.75
CA ALA A 122 -11.00 -3.80 13.54
C ALA A 122 -11.11 -4.02 15.06
N GLY A 123 -11.95 -4.97 15.48
CA GLY A 123 -12.25 -5.33 16.85
C GLY A 123 -11.17 -6.22 17.43
N VAL A 124 -10.04 -5.60 17.72
CA VAL A 124 -9.27 -6.00 18.89
C VAL A 124 -9.02 -4.75 19.70
N ARG A 125 -10.06 -4.25 20.38
CA ARG A 125 -9.92 -3.03 21.20
C ARG A 125 -10.38 -3.16 22.65
N GLU A 126 -11.14 -4.19 23.03
CA GLU A 126 -11.48 -4.39 24.46
C GLU A 126 -10.66 -5.50 25.15
N GLU A 127 -10.03 -6.41 24.42
CA GLU A 127 -9.16 -7.45 25.02
C GLU A 127 -7.66 -7.23 24.71
N LYS A 128 -7.28 -5.99 24.35
CA LYS A 128 -5.92 -5.67 23.87
C LYS A 128 -5.13 -4.66 24.69
N GLU A 129 -5.52 -4.43 25.94
CA GLU A 129 -4.67 -3.68 26.86
C GLU A 129 -3.56 -4.55 27.48
N LYS A 130 -3.62 -5.89 27.33
CA LYS A 130 -2.55 -6.81 27.76
C LYS A 130 -1.59 -7.28 26.65
N ASN A 131 -1.98 -7.23 25.38
CA ASN A 131 -1.15 -7.68 24.25
C ASN A 131 -0.93 -6.54 23.24
N ARG A 132 0.02 -5.67 23.56
CA ARG A 132 0.44 -4.54 22.71
C ARG A 132 1.33 -4.96 21.53
N GLY A 133 0.96 -6.04 20.85
CA GLY A 133 1.69 -6.57 19.69
C GLY A 133 0.80 -7.46 18.85
N LYS A 134 0.77 -7.22 17.53
CA LYS A 134 -0.04 -7.89 16.49
C LYS A 134 -1.54 -7.56 16.50
N LEU A 135 -1.92 -6.53 15.72
CA LEU A 135 -3.13 -6.63 14.90
C LEU A 135 -2.93 -7.83 13.97
N GLU A 136 -3.79 -8.84 14.08
CA GLU A 136 -3.75 -9.96 13.13
C GLU A 136 -4.27 -9.44 11.79
N ASN A 137 -3.38 -9.47 10.80
CA ASN A 137 -3.55 -8.92 9.47
C ASN A 137 -4.67 -9.66 8.72
N ALA A 138 -5.92 -9.21 8.87
CA ALA A 138 -7.04 -9.76 8.13
C ALA A 138 -6.91 -9.39 6.66
N LYS A 139 -6.66 -10.38 5.80
CA LYS A 139 -6.73 -10.25 4.34
C LYS A 139 -8.06 -9.60 3.94
N VAL A 140 -7.99 -8.61 3.06
CA VAL A 140 -9.13 -7.84 2.59
C VAL A 140 -9.43 -8.21 1.14
N ASP A 141 -10.65 -8.64 0.88
CA ASP A 141 -11.19 -8.86 -0.46
C ASP A 141 -12.14 -7.70 -0.83
N GLY A 142 -12.36 -7.48 -2.13
CA GLY A 142 -13.20 -6.37 -2.64
C GLY A 142 -12.43 -5.08 -2.98
N VAL A 143 -11.11 -5.17 -3.19
CA VAL A 143 -10.32 -4.07 -3.75
C VAL A 143 -9.52 -4.58 -4.94
N SER A 144 -9.69 -3.93 -6.08
CA SER A 144 -9.01 -4.25 -7.34
C SER A 144 -8.08 -3.12 -7.78
N LEU A 145 -6.98 -3.50 -8.43
CA LEU A 145 -6.05 -2.60 -9.09
C LEU A 145 -6.13 -2.85 -10.60
N ASP A 146 -6.23 -1.77 -11.36
CA ASP A 146 -6.12 -1.79 -12.81
C ASP A 146 -4.96 -0.89 -13.27
N PRO A 147 -3.89 -1.43 -13.89
CA PRO A 147 -3.70 -2.85 -14.21
C PRO A 147 -3.46 -3.71 -12.95
N PRO A 148 -3.73 -5.03 -13.01
CA PRO A 148 -3.47 -5.93 -11.89
C PRO A 148 -2.00 -5.93 -11.49
N HIS A 149 -1.74 -5.90 -10.18
CA HIS A 149 -0.40 -6.02 -9.60
C HIS A 149 -0.43 -7.10 -8.51
N PRO A 150 0.57 -8.00 -8.44
CA PRO A 150 0.61 -9.02 -7.40
C PRO A 150 0.89 -8.40 -6.02
N GLY A 151 0.12 -8.82 -5.01
CA GLY A 151 0.21 -8.31 -3.64
C GLY A 151 -1.04 -8.62 -2.83
N GLN A 152 -1.10 -8.09 -1.61
CA GLN A 152 -2.21 -8.33 -0.68
C GLN A 152 -2.68 -7.04 -0.03
N TRP A 153 -4.00 -6.88 0.09
CA TRP A 153 -4.63 -5.80 0.83
C TRP A 153 -4.82 -6.17 2.30
N GLN A 154 -4.47 -5.23 3.18
CA GLN A 154 -4.58 -5.39 4.62
C GLN A 154 -4.98 -4.06 5.29
N TRP A 155 -5.84 -4.12 6.30
CA TRP A 155 -6.09 -2.97 7.16
C TRP A 155 -4.91 -2.76 8.10
N GLU A 156 -4.28 -1.59 8.04
CA GLU A 156 -3.22 -1.21 8.97
C GLU A 156 -3.81 -0.61 10.25
N ASN A 157 -4.90 0.15 10.11
CA ASN A 157 -5.68 0.71 11.20
C ASN A 157 -7.13 0.95 10.72
N GLU A 158 -7.97 1.52 11.59
CA GLU A 158 -9.40 1.78 11.31
C GLU A 158 -9.65 2.67 10.08
N ASN A 159 -8.65 3.48 9.67
CA ASN A 159 -8.76 4.49 8.63
C ASN A 159 -7.74 4.31 7.50
N THR A 160 -6.94 3.24 7.49
CA THR A 160 -5.84 3.05 6.53
C THR A 160 -5.84 1.62 6.01
N LEU A 161 -6.04 1.50 4.70
CA LEU A 161 -6.00 0.25 3.97
C LEU A 161 -4.73 0.23 3.10
N THR A 162 -3.89 -0.76 3.32
CA THR A 162 -2.55 -0.82 2.73
C THR A 162 -2.43 -2.04 1.84
N PHE A 163 -2.03 -1.83 0.59
CA PHE A 163 -1.62 -2.86 -0.34
C PHE A 163 -0.12 -3.10 -0.22
N ARG A 164 0.23 -4.34 0.13
CA ARG A 164 1.62 -4.83 0.16
C ARG A 164 1.91 -5.58 -1.14
N PRO A 165 2.59 -4.94 -2.11
CA PRO A 165 2.99 -5.61 -3.33
C PRO A 165 4.03 -6.71 -3.06
N SER A 166 4.01 -7.78 -3.84
CA SER A 166 5.03 -8.84 -3.78
C SER A 166 6.18 -8.63 -4.75
N SER A 167 6.06 -7.68 -5.69
CA SER A 167 7.09 -7.28 -6.64
C SER A 167 7.23 -5.76 -6.69
N PRO A 168 8.37 -5.20 -7.15
CA PRO A 168 8.51 -3.77 -7.42
C PRO A 168 7.46 -3.25 -8.39
N TRP A 169 7.10 -1.97 -8.24
CA TRP A 169 6.18 -1.29 -9.15
C TRP A 169 6.91 -0.93 -10.44
N PRO A 170 6.33 -1.22 -11.62
CA PRO A 170 6.80 -0.66 -12.89
C PRO A 170 6.81 0.88 -12.84
N PRO A 171 7.88 1.54 -13.30
CA PRO A 171 7.99 2.99 -13.28
C PRO A 171 7.04 3.69 -14.27
N GLY A 172 6.64 4.92 -13.92
CA GLY A 172 5.82 5.81 -14.75
C GLY A 172 4.40 5.32 -15.03
N ARG A 173 3.92 4.29 -14.32
CA ARG A 173 2.66 3.63 -14.63
C ARG A 173 1.53 4.13 -13.73
N SER A 174 0.38 4.38 -14.34
CA SER A 174 -0.84 4.76 -13.62
C SER A 174 -1.67 3.53 -13.25
N TYR A 175 -2.09 3.47 -11.99
CA TYR A 175 -2.93 2.42 -11.41
C TYR A 175 -4.21 3.03 -10.87
N LYS A 176 -5.35 2.47 -11.29
CA LYS A 176 -6.66 2.78 -10.74
C LYS A 176 -7.00 1.77 -9.65
N ALA A 177 -7.00 2.21 -8.39
CA ALA A 177 -7.48 1.41 -7.28
C ALA A 177 -9.00 1.60 -7.14
N THR A 178 -9.76 0.51 -7.22
CA THR A 178 -11.21 0.51 -7.10
C THR A 178 -11.65 -0.29 -5.88
N LEU A 179 -12.36 0.38 -4.98
CA LEU A 179 -13.00 -0.17 -3.78
C LEU A 179 -14.38 -0.69 -4.20
N GLU A 180 -14.50 -1.99 -4.42
CA GLU A 180 -15.73 -2.61 -4.92
C GLU A 180 -16.86 -2.54 -3.89
N ALA A 181 -18.11 -2.69 -4.34
CA ALA A 181 -19.27 -2.72 -3.45
C ALA A 181 -19.23 -3.90 -2.46
N SER A 182 -18.52 -4.98 -2.83
CA SER A 182 -18.27 -6.17 -2.01
C SER A 182 -17.29 -5.92 -0.86
N LEU A 183 -16.55 -4.81 -0.87
CA LEU A 183 -15.63 -4.46 0.20
C LEU A 183 -16.39 -4.31 1.52
N ALA A 184 -16.01 -5.13 2.51
CA ALA A 184 -16.53 -5.01 3.85
C ALA A 184 -16.07 -3.68 4.46
N LEU A 185 -17.01 -2.77 4.69
CA LEU A 185 -16.83 -1.49 5.37
C LEU A 185 -17.65 -1.47 6.67
N ALA A 186 -17.37 -0.50 7.54
CA ALA A 186 -18.22 -0.21 8.69
C ALA A 186 -19.67 0.09 8.23
N PRO A 187 -20.72 -0.34 8.97
CA PRO A 187 -22.12 -0.19 8.54
C PRO A 187 -22.53 1.26 8.22
N GLU A 188 -21.98 2.22 8.96
CA GLU A 188 -22.21 3.65 8.81
C GLU A 188 -21.32 4.32 7.75
N ALA A 189 -20.31 3.62 7.21
CA ALA A 189 -19.35 4.19 6.26
C ALA A 189 -19.90 4.18 4.83
N ARG A 190 -20.04 5.37 4.22
CA ARG A 190 -20.33 5.54 2.79
C ARG A 190 -19.16 6.27 2.15
N LEU A 191 -18.63 5.74 1.04
CA LEU A 191 -17.53 6.37 0.32
C LEU A 191 -18.08 7.42 -0.66
N ARG A 192 -17.52 8.63 -0.66
CA ARG A 192 -17.85 9.66 -1.67
C ARG A 192 -17.45 9.25 -3.07
N GLN A 193 -16.29 8.63 -3.18
CA GLN A 193 -15.75 8.06 -4.41
C GLN A 193 -15.22 6.67 -4.10
N ARG A 194 -15.35 5.75 -5.05
CA ARG A 194 -14.90 4.36 -4.90
C ARG A 194 -13.64 4.05 -5.67
N SER A 195 -13.14 4.99 -6.47
CA SER A 195 -11.91 4.80 -7.22
C SER A 195 -10.97 5.97 -7.04
N LEU A 196 -9.68 5.68 -7.07
CA LEU A 196 -8.61 6.66 -7.07
C LEU A 196 -7.53 6.23 -8.05
N THR A 197 -6.83 7.19 -8.65
CA THR A 197 -5.71 6.93 -9.54
C THR A 197 -4.42 7.30 -8.84
N VAL A 198 -3.43 6.42 -8.91
CA VAL A 198 -2.08 6.64 -8.38
C VAL A 198 -1.09 6.36 -9.49
N THR A 199 -0.10 7.23 -9.62
CA THR A 199 0.97 7.07 -10.62
C THR A 199 2.27 6.76 -9.89
N THR A 200 3.01 5.77 -10.38
CA THR A 200 4.33 5.42 -9.86
C THR A 200 5.37 6.43 -10.33
N ALA A 201 6.45 6.58 -9.56
CA ALA A 201 7.54 7.47 -9.95
C ALA A 201 8.06 7.13 -11.36
N PRO A 202 8.23 8.11 -12.26
CA PRO A 202 8.76 7.87 -13.59
C PRO A 202 10.24 7.49 -13.54
N VAL A 203 10.74 6.89 -14.63
CA VAL A 203 12.18 6.71 -14.83
C VAL A 203 12.83 8.08 -14.92
N THR A 204 13.82 8.29 -14.07
CA THR A 204 14.81 9.38 -14.17
C THR A 204 16.22 8.79 -14.17
N ALA A 205 17.06 9.34 -15.02
CA ALA A 205 18.47 9.02 -15.17
C ALA A 205 19.20 10.33 -15.44
N MET A 206 20.30 10.57 -14.72
CA MET A 206 21.09 11.78 -14.90
C MET A 206 22.58 11.48 -14.90
N VAL A 207 23.34 12.27 -15.64
CA VAL A 207 24.79 12.38 -15.44
C VAL A 207 24.99 13.45 -14.36
N GLU A 208 25.27 13.03 -13.12
CA GLU A 208 25.35 13.88 -11.92
C GLU A 208 26.57 14.79 -11.99
N SER A 209 27.74 14.22 -12.28
CA SER A 209 28.99 14.95 -12.47
C SER A 209 29.78 14.39 -13.66
N MET A 210 30.70 15.21 -14.16
CA MET A 210 31.78 14.77 -15.04
C MET A 210 33.06 15.35 -14.47
N GLU A 211 34.10 14.54 -14.36
CA GLU A 211 35.43 14.94 -13.88
C GLU A 211 36.54 14.46 -14.83
N PHE A 212 37.66 15.19 -14.84
CA PHE A 212 38.89 14.75 -15.50
C PHE A 212 39.67 13.85 -14.56
N TYR A 213 39.97 12.65 -15.02
CA TYR A 213 40.82 11.70 -14.30
C TYR A 213 42.16 11.58 -15.03
N ILE A 214 43.25 11.67 -14.27
CA ILE A 214 44.61 11.42 -14.73
C ILE A 214 45.09 10.17 -14.02
N ASP A 215 45.51 9.16 -14.78
CA ASP A 215 46.06 7.96 -14.19
C ASP A 215 47.35 8.29 -13.41
N PRO A 216 47.44 7.96 -12.11
CA PRO A 216 48.61 8.28 -11.29
C PRO A 216 49.87 7.51 -11.70
N THR A 217 49.72 6.39 -12.43
CA THR A 217 50.83 5.58 -12.92
C THR A 217 51.24 5.93 -14.35
N ASP A 218 50.29 6.39 -15.18
CA ASP A 218 50.55 6.92 -16.52
C ASP A 218 49.83 8.27 -16.74
N PRO A 219 50.49 9.41 -16.44
CA PRO A 219 49.89 10.73 -16.59
C PRO A 219 49.45 11.08 -18.02
N ALA A 220 49.94 10.33 -19.02
CA ALA A 220 49.54 10.51 -20.41
C ALA A 220 48.15 9.90 -20.68
N ASN A 221 47.68 8.99 -19.82
CA ASN A 221 46.34 8.40 -19.84
C ASN A 221 45.36 9.28 -19.06
N GLN A 222 44.77 10.24 -19.77
CA GLN A 222 43.73 11.12 -19.27
C GLN A 222 42.37 10.63 -19.72
N GLN A 223 41.38 10.62 -18.84
CA GLN A 223 40.03 10.13 -19.11
C GLN A 223 39.00 11.13 -18.60
N VAL A 224 37.84 11.17 -19.25
CA VAL A 224 36.65 11.82 -18.72
C VAL A 224 35.84 10.77 -17.99
N VAL A 225 35.54 11.04 -16.73
CA VAL A 225 34.75 10.15 -15.86
C VAL A 225 33.43 10.81 -15.55
N GLY A 226 32.33 10.19 -15.95
CA GLY A 226 30.97 10.60 -15.61
C GLY A 226 30.41 9.79 -14.45
N SER A 227 29.81 10.48 -13.47
CA SER A 227 28.94 9.87 -12.46
C SER A 227 27.51 9.83 -13.00
N LEU A 228 26.91 8.65 -13.03
CA LEU A 228 25.54 8.43 -13.49
C LEU A 228 24.68 8.03 -12.31
N ARG A 229 23.56 8.73 -12.13
CA ARG A 229 22.60 8.48 -11.07
C ARG A 229 21.24 8.11 -11.65
N LEU A 230 20.76 6.93 -11.27
CA LEU A 230 19.54 6.33 -11.77
C LEU A 230 18.49 6.26 -10.65
N SER A 231 17.21 6.27 -11.00
CA SER A 231 16.11 6.13 -10.03
C SER A 231 15.72 4.68 -9.74
N HIS A 232 15.81 3.83 -10.74
CA HIS A 232 15.37 2.43 -10.76
C HIS A 232 16.55 1.51 -11.08
N PRO A 233 16.42 0.18 -10.93
CA PRO A 233 17.41 -0.77 -11.45
C PRO A 233 17.42 -0.81 -12.99
N PHE A 234 18.62 -0.87 -13.57
CA PHE A 234 18.86 -0.99 -15.01
C PHE A 234 19.87 -2.09 -15.29
N SER A 235 19.81 -2.70 -16.47
CA SER A 235 20.84 -3.61 -16.93
C SER A 235 21.99 -2.83 -17.58
N GLN A 236 23.19 -3.39 -17.54
CA GLN A 236 24.35 -2.75 -18.16
C GLN A 236 24.15 -2.61 -19.68
N GLU A 237 23.61 -3.63 -20.34
CA GLU A 237 23.38 -3.65 -21.78
C GLU A 237 22.39 -2.57 -22.22
N GLU A 238 21.39 -2.28 -21.39
CA GLU A 238 20.40 -1.25 -21.69
C GLU A 238 20.99 0.15 -21.50
N LEU A 239 21.80 0.35 -20.46
CA LEU A 239 22.57 1.59 -20.29
C LEU A 239 23.54 1.80 -21.45
N GLU A 240 24.20 0.73 -21.91
CA GLU A 240 25.18 0.82 -22.99
C GLU A 240 24.57 1.25 -24.33
N LYS A 241 23.33 0.82 -24.62
CA LYS A 241 22.60 1.25 -25.83
C LYS A 241 22.19 2.72 -25.80
N HIS A 242 21.92 3.24 -24.61
CA HIS A 242 21.32 4.56 -24.43
C HIS A 242 22.32 5.64 -23.98
N LEU A 243 23.51 5.24 -23.52
CA LEU A 243 24.60 6.15 -23.19
C LEU A 243 25.46 6.42 -24.43
N THR A 244 25.69 7.69 -24.69
CA THR A 244 26.56 8.13 -25.79
C THR A 244 27.60 9.10 -25.26
N LEU A 245 28.79 9.05 -25.84
CA LEU A 245 29.87 9.99 -25.62
C LEU A 245 30.23 10.64 -26.95
N GLY A 246 30.33 11.96 -26.96
CA GLY A 246 30.73 12.71 -28.14
C GLY A 246 31.42 14.02 -27.80
N SER A 247 31.70 14.80 -28.84
CA SER A 247 32.15 16.17 -28.76
C SER A 247 31.14 17.13 -29.40
N ILE A 248 31.01 18.35 -28.87
CA ILE A 248 30.11 19.36 -29.46
C ILE A 248 30.70 19.93 -30.75
N GLY A 249 31.98 20.26 -30.75
CA GLY A 249 32.69 20.88 -31.86
C GLY A 249 33.10 19.90 -32.97
N GLY A 250 32.82 18.61 -32.81
CA GLY A 250 33.21 17.57 -33.77
C GLY A 250 34.70 17.24 -33.76
N THR A 251 35.47 17.76 -32.80
CA THR A 251 36.87 17.40 -32.63
C THR A 251 36.96 15.96 -32.13
N PRO A 252 37.86 15.11 -32.67
CA PRO A 252 38.06 13.77 -32.15
C PRO A 252 38.80 13.85 -30.80
N LEU A 253 38.02 13.94 -29.71
CA LEU A 253 38.55 14.08 -28.34
C LEU A 253 39.03 12.76 -27.72
N PHE A 254 38.78 11.63 -28.35
CA PHE A 254 39.05 10.30 -27.80
C PHE A 254 39.80 9.43 -28.80
N THR A 255 40.69 8.57 -28.31
CA THR A 255 41.49 7.65 -29.15
C THR A 255 40.59 6.74 -30.00
N ILE A 256 40.89 6.67 -31.30
CA ILE A 256 40.17 5.83 -32.27
C ILE A 256 40.71 4.39 -32.19
N GLY A 257 39.81 3.41 -32.12
CA GLY A 257 40.15 1.97 -32.14
C GLY A 257 39.83 1.22 -30.85
N GLU A 258 39.58 1.93 -29.75
CA GLU A 258 39.05 1.37 -28.50
C GLU A 258 37.54 1.65 -28.39
N ALA A 259 36.87 0.96 -27.46
CA ALA A 259 35.51 1.33 -27.09
C ALA A 259 35.52 2.78 -26.59
N PRO A 260 34.64 3.67 -27.10
CA PRO A 260 34.70 5.11 -26.82
C PRO A 260 34.54 5.41 -25.33
N TRP A 261 33.89 4.51 -24.59
CA TRP A 261 33.74 4.55 -23.15
C TRP A 261 33.46 3.14 -22.61
N THR A 262 33.57 3.00 -21.29
CA THR A 262 33.25 1.78 -20.53
C THR A 262 32.36 2.14 -19.34
N LEU A 263 31.43 1.25 -18.98
CA LEU A 263 30.55 1.39 -17.83
C LEU A 263 30.99 0.48 -16.69
N VAL A 264 31.05 1.02 -15.48
CA VAL A 264 31.42 0.29 -14.27
C VAL A 264 30.37 0.54 -13.19
N PRO A 265 29.72 -0.50 -12.64
CA PRO A 265 28.75 -0.33 -11.56
C PRO A 265 29.46 0.06 -10.25
N ASP A 266 28.80 0.88 -9.44
CA ASP A 266 29.24 1.11 -8.07
C ASP A 266 28.89 -0.09 -7.18
N LEU A 267 29.89 -0.66 -6.50
CA LEU A 267 29.73 -1.83 -5.65
C LEU A 267 28.93 -1.56 -4.37
N THR A 268 28.84 -0.30 -3.97
CA THR A 268 28.15 0.14 -2.74
C THR A 268 26.76 0.70 -3.01
N GLU A 269 26.56 1.26 -4.20
CA GLU A 269 25.31 1.92 -4.61
C GLU A 269 24.81 1.40 -5.97
N PRO A 270 23.83 0.48 -6.00
CA PRO A 270 23.39 -0.18 -7.26
C PRO A 270 22.71 0.75 -8.28
N ARG A 271 22.40 1.98 -7.89
CA ARG A 271 21.82 3.03 -8.74
C ARG A 271 22.84 4.03 -9.26
N HIS A 272 24.09 3.83 -8.88
CA HIS A 272 25.20 4.67 -9.26
C HIS A 272 26.13 3.89 -10.20
N TRP A 273 26.51 4.54 -11.29
CA TRP A 273 27.37 3.97 -12.32
C TRP A 273 28.43 4.97 -12.71
N TRP A 274 29.62 4.47 -13.02
CA TRP A 274 30.72 5.25 -13.53
C TRP A 274 30.88 4.98 -15.02
N ALA A 275 30.82 6.02 -15.85
CA ALA A 275 31.22 5.94 -17.25
C ALA A 275 32.62 6.52 -17.41
N ARG A 276 33.53 5.77 -18.02
CA ARG A 276 34.90 6.22 -18.29
C ARG A 276 35.15 6.27 -19.78
N SER A 277 35.56 7.41 -20.30
CA SER A 277 35.94 7.53 -21.70
C SER A 277 37.20 6.72 -22.02
N ALA A 278 37.42 6.46 -23.31
CA ALA A 278 38.76 6.17 -23.82
C ALA A 278 39.70 7.34 -23.52
N ARG A 279 41.00 7.12 -23.74
CA ARG A 279 42.03 8.14 -23.53
C ARG A 279 41.69 9.42 -24.30
N VAL A 280 41.73 10.54 -23.58
CA VAL A 280 41.49 11.88 -24.12
C VAL A 280 42.69 12.32 -24.95
N VAL A 281 42.41 12.78 -26.15
CA VAL A 281 43.38 13.43 -27.04
C VAL A 281 43.19 14.93 -26.89
N VAL A 282 44.23 15.62 -26.41
CA VAL A 282 44.19 17.06 -26.19
C VAL A 282 43.91 17.78 -27.52
N PRO A 283 42.79 18.51 -27.63
CA PRO A 283 42.40 19.12 -28.89
C PRO A 283 43.27 20.35 -29.21
N PRO A 284 43.34 20.75 -30.50
CA PRO A 284 44.06 21.96 -30.91
C PRO A 284 43.35 23.26 -30.47
N LYS A 285 42.05 23.18 -30.15
CA LYS A 285 41.20 24.25 -29.62
C LYS A 285 40.26 23.65 -28.59
N GLU A 286 39.84 24.44 -27.61
CA GLU A 286 38.83 24.00 -26.64
C GLU A 286 37.60 23.40 -27.31
N ASP A 287 37.15 22.26 -26.78
CA ASP A 287 35.91 21.60 -27.18
C ASP A 287 35.23 21.03 -25.93
N PHE A 288 34.02 20.50 -26.06
CA PHE A 288 33.25 19.94 -24.97
C PHE A 288 33.04 18.45 -25.16
N ALA A 289 33.50 17.65 -24.21
CA ALA A 289 33.08 16.26 -24.07
C ALA A 289 31.65 16.23 -23.53
N VAL A 290 30.80 15.38 -24.11
CA VAL A 290 29.38 15.29 -23.74
C VAL A 290 28.98 13.84 -23.51
N PHE A 291 28.50 13.56 -22.30
CA PHE A 291 27.72 12.35 -22.05
C PHE A 291 26.23 12.65 -22.19
N THR A 292 25.56 11.84 -23.01
CA THR A 292 24.12 11.92 -23.21
C THR A 292 23.48 10.57 -22.91
N ILE A 293 22.51 10.57 -22.01
CA ILE A 293 21.57 9.46 -21.78
C ILE A 293 20.35 9.76 -22.64
N THR A 294 20.17 8.99 -23.70
CA THR A 294 19.08 9.17 -24.67
C THR A 294 17.72 8.73 -24.10
N PRO A 295 16.60 9.29 -24.60
CA PRO A 295 15.28 8.80 -24.23
C PRO A 295 15.10 7.36 -24.70
N GLY A 296 14.18 6.63 -24.07
CA GLY A 296 13.92 5.23 -24.40
C GLY A 296 14.53 4.22 -23.42
N LEU A 297 15.43 4.65 -22.52
CA LEU A 297 16.03 3.80 -21.48
C LEU A 297 14.97 3.15 -20.59
N ARG A 298 14.95 1.81 -20.51
CA ARG A 298 13.96 1.03 -19.72
C ARG A 298 14.54 0.39 -18.47
N SER A 299 13.77 0.44 -17.39
CA SER A 299 14.10 -0.26 -16.13
C SER A 299 13.95 -1.78 -16.31
N THR A 300 14.70 -2.55 -15.52
CA THR A 300 14.51 -4.01 -15.42
C THR A 300 13.13 -4.38 -14.86
N ASP A 301 12.50 -3.48 -14.12
CA ASP A 301 11.14 -3.62 -13.60
C ASP A 301 10.06 -3.34 -14.69
N GLY A 302 10.48 -3.03 -15.92
CA GLY A 302 9.62 -2.69 -17.04
C GLY A 302 9.13 -1.24 -17.00
N GLY A 303 7.85 -1.03 -17.31
CA GLY A 303 7.20 0.29 -17.25
C GLY A 303 7.51 1.22 -18.42
N GLU A 304 7.29 2.51 -18.18
CA GLU A 304 7.55 3.56 -19.16
C GLU A 304 9.06 3.87 -19.24
N PRO A 305 9.60 4.09 -20.44
CA PRO A 305 11.00 4.44 -20.61
C PRO A 305 11.29 5.88 -20.13
N LEU A 306 12.58 6.22 -20.02
CA LEU A 306 13.04 7.59 -19.82
C LEU A 306 12.45 8.50 -20.91
N ALA A 307 11.72 9.54 -20.49
CA ALA A 307 10.98 10.42 -21.39
C ALA A 307 11.84 11.51 -22.04
N GLN A 308 12.84 12.02 -21.33
CA GLN A 308 13.70 13.12 -21.78
C GLN A 308 15.16 12.71 -21.67
N GLU A 309 15.97 13.17 -22.61
CA GLU A 309 17.41 12.98 -22.52
C GLU A 309 18.01 13.71 -21.32
N SER A 310 19.07 13.13 -20.77
CA SER A 310 19.96 13.81 -19.83
C SER A 310 21.29 14.05 -20.50
N VAL A 311 21.67 15.32 -20.62
CA VAL A 311 22.94 15.74 -21.22
C VAL A 311 23.80 16.41 -20.17
N ARG A 312 25.06 16.00 -20.06
CA ARG A 312 26.08 16.74 -19.32
C ARG A 312 27.31 16.95 -20.18
N LYS A 313 27.87 18.15 -20.10
CA LYS A 313 29.05 18.56 -20.84
C LYS A 313 30.17 18.99 -19.91
N MET A 314 31.39 18.77 -20.37
CA MET A 314 32.62 19.24 -19.74
C MET A 314 33.53 19.83 -20.79
N VAL A 315 34.17 20.95 -20.49
CA VAL A 315 35.20 21.53 -21.36
C VAL A 315 36.46 20.67 -21.31
N VAL A 316 36.91 20.21 -22.48
CA VAL A 316 38.24 19.65 -22.70
C VAL A 316 39.12 20.79 -23.21
N ARG A 317 39.99 21.28 -22.33
CA ARG A 317 40.86 22.43 -22.64
C ARG A 317 41.95 22.03 -23.63
N ASP A 318 42.41 23.01 -24.40
CA ASP A 318 43.58 22.83 -25.24
C ASP A 318 44.88 23.04 -24.44
N LYS A 319 46.03 22.87 -25.10
CA LYS A 319 47.36 23.02 -24.47
C LYS A 319 47.66 24.44 -24.00
N PHE A 320 46.96 25.45 -24.53
CA PHE A 320 47.23 26.87 -24.28
C PHE A 320 46.26 27.47 -23.27
N SER A 321 45.05 26.92 -23.15
CA SER A 321 43.98 27.40 -22.27
C SER A 321 43.87 26.62 -20.95
N GLY A 322 44.62 25.51 -20.83
CA GLY A 322 44.71 24.68 -19.62
C GLY A 322 45.33 25.38 -18.41
N LEU A 323 46.06 26.48 -18.61
CA LEU A 323 46.73 27.20 -17.54
C LEU A 323 46.38 28.69 -17.64
N SER A 324 45.55 29.15 -16.72
CA SER A 324 45.15 30.54 -16.60
C SER A 324 45.91 31.21 -15.44
N ILE A 325 46.32 32.46 -15.60
CA ILE A 325 46.93 33.23 -14.51
C ILE A 325 45.78 33.73 -13.62
N ALA A 326 45.68 33.17 -12.41
CA ALA A 326 44.67 33.58 -11.43
C ALA A 326 45.06 34.90 -10.76
N LYS A 327 46.36 35.11 -10.53
CA LYS A 327 46.88 36.31 -9.88
C LYS A 327 48.34 36.53 -10.29
N ALA A 328 48.73 37.79 -10.52
CA ALA A 328 50.13 38.18 -10.66
C ALA A 328 50.37 39.39 -9.76
N GLU A 329 51.26 39.26 -8.79
CA GLU A 329 51.62 40.34 -7.86
C GLU A 329 53.12 40.60 -7.93
N GLY A 330 53.47 41.87 -8.13
CA GLY A 330 54.83 42.36 -8.00
C GLY A 330 55.08 42.82 -6.56
N SER A 331 56.21 42.41 -5.99
CA SER A 331 56.71 42.94 -4.72
C SER A 331 58.16 43.36 -4.89
N VAL A 332 58.54 44.45 -4.24
CA VAL A 332 59.93 44.89 -4.16
C VAL A 332 60.40 44.59 -2.75
N VAL A 333 61.39 43.72 -2.63
CA VAL A 333 61.98 43.33 -1.34
C VAL A 333 63.46 43.63 -1.42
N ASN A 334 64.00 44.31 -0.42
CA ASN A 334 65.44 44.53 -0.36
C ASN A 334 66.15 43.21 -0.02
N ASP A 335 67.21 42.90 -0.74
CA ASP A 335 68.00 41.70 -0.48
C ASP A 335 68.84 41.86 0.81
N SER A 336 69.65 40.84 1.13
CA SER A 336 70.51 40.85 2.33
C SER A 336 71.58 41.95 2.32
N GLU A 337 71.85 42.57 1.18
CA GLU A 337 72.82 43.66 1.01
C GLU A 337 72.13 45.04 0.99
N GLY A 338 70.80 45.08 1.05
CA GLY A 338 70.01 46.31 1.10
C GLY A 338 69.63 46.85 -0.28
N GLU A 339 69.94 46.13 -1.36
CA GLU A 339 69.60 46.52 -2.72
C GLU A 339 68.16 46.09 -3.07
N PRO A 340 67.36 46.95 -3.74
CA PRO A 340 65.97 46.66 -4.05
C PRO A 340 65.88 45.57 -5.14
N SER A 341 65.30 44.43 -4.80
CA SER A 341 65.04 43.32 -5.73
C SER A 341 63.56 43.20 -6.05
N GLN A 342 63.22 43.05 -7.34
CA GLN A 342 61.84 42.91 -7.80
C GLN A 342 61.48 41.44 -7.93
N HIS A 343 60.44 41.01 -7.22
CA HIS A 343 59.88 39.67 -7.31
C HIS A 343 58.49 39.72 -7.94
N LEU A 344 58.25 38.85 -8.93
CA LEU A 344 56.94 38.62 -9.49
C LEU A 344 56.43 37.26 -9.01
N MET A 345 55.36 37.26 -8.21
CA MET A 345 54.69 36.03 -7.81
C MET A 345 53.46 35.82 -8.68
N MET A 346 53.46 34.70 -9.41
CA MET A 346 52.36 34.31 -10.28
C MET A 346 51.65 33.11 -9.67
N SER A 347 50.35 33.24 -9.43
CA SER A 347 49.46 32.14 -9.05
C SER A 347 48.65 31.73 -10.27
N THR A 348 48.71 30.45 -10.63
CA THR A 348 48.01 29.90 -11.79
C THR A 348 46.81 29.06 -11.34
N ALA A 349 45.71 29.11 -12.09
CA ALA A 349 44.56 28.21 -11.95
C ALA A 349 44.46 27.36 -13.23
N GLY A 350 44.36 26.04 -13.06
CA GLY A 350 44.20 25.05 -14.13
C GLY A 350 43.08 24.10 -13.82
#